data_AF-A0A968JTG2-F1
#
_entry.id   AF-A0A968JTG2-F1
#
_cell.length_a   1.000
_cell.length_b   1.000
_cell.length_c   1.000
_cell.angle_alpha   90.00
_cell.angle_beta   90.00
_cell.angle_gamma   90.00
#
_symmetry.space_group_name_H-M   'P 1'
#
loop_
_entity.id
_entity.type
_entity.pdbx_description
1 polymer ?
#
loop_
_entity_poly.entity_id
_entity_poly.type
_entity_poly.pdbx_seq_one_letter_code
_entity_poly.pdbx_strand_id
1 'polypeptide(L)'
;MPTPAMIIDREFNIKYMNKAGTNLGSTTLNKLAGTKCYDYFKTSDCHTDKCACSKAIKSGNKADSEAVSHLKGNNIDIFYSGIPLKDEQGKIIGAFEIVTDQTAIKNAFRLSQKKADYQSNEILKVAESLEKMSMGDLTFSNHVAKGDSDTCDLEEMFTMLNETLMLCKKSIQSLINETLFLSNAAIEGKLKTRADTNQHEGDYRKIVEGINNTLDSVINPLNVAADYIDRISKGDIPERITDKYKGDFNLLKENLNALINAQNQIIEKAILVANGDLTVELFKRSEKDELMQSLNDMVKSTAKVIGEFRLASDTLATAGIEISAGAQQMSHGASEQASSAEEISSSMEEMVANIQQNTDNAQQTEKIALNAVEGIRRGNKSVEIAVESMKNIAAKIKIINDIAFQTNLLALNAAVEAARAGEHGKGFAVVAVEVRKLAEHSKIAADEIEKLSSNGVKISVSAGEQLAMVVPEMEKTARLVQEITAASIEMNSGAVQVNTAIQQLNQVTQRNAAASEEMATSSEELSGQSDTLKEIVAFFKTGNEAEGRKKTIQNNQRNHPELKMAKKETLKEEADYENF
;
A
#
# COMPACT_ATOMS: atom_id res chain seq x y z
N MET A 1 48.20 34.96 121.38
CA MET A 1 48.27 34.26 120.08
C MET A 1 47.18 33.21 120.02
N PRO A 2 46.21 33.33 119.08
CA PRO A 2 45.16 32.34 118.86
C PRO A 2 45.67 31.08 118.15
N THR A 3 46.84 31.19 117.50
CA THR A 3 47.50 30.10 116.79
C THR A 3 48.37 29.28 117.75
N PRO A 4 48.34 27.93 117.67
CA PRO A 4 49.25 27.06 118.40
C PRO A 4 50.70 27.50 118.26
N ALA A 5 51.34 27.76 119.40
CA ALA A 5 52.73 28.18 119.42
C ALA A 5 53.47 27.58 120.63
N MET A 6 54.72 27.18 120.42
CA MET A 6 55.56 26.61 121.46
C MET A 6 56.99 27.12 121.38
N ILE A 7 57.70 27.06 122.50
CA ILE A 7 59.13 27.28 122.59
C ILE A 7 59.77 25.95 122.95
N ILE A 8 60.80 25.56 122.21
CA ILE A 8 61.62 24.40 122.46
C ILE A 8 63.08 24.81 122.68
N ASP A 9 63.84 24.03 123.45
CA ASP A 9 65.30 24.18 123.52
C ASP A 9 66.01 23.49 122.35
N ARG A 10 67.34 23.56 122.32
CA ARG A 10 68.18 22.95 121.27
C ARG A 10 68.04 21.43 121.18
N GLU A 11 67.68 20.79 122.29
CA GLU A 11 67.43 19.36 122.39
C GLU A 11 65.96 19.01 122.10
N PHE A 12 65.16 19.97 121.62
CA PHE A 12 63.75 19.83 121.25
C PHE A 12 62.80 19.58 122.42
N ASN A 13 63.22 19.88 123.66
CA ASN A 13 62.34 19.82 124.82
C ASN A 13 61.44 21.06 124.84
N ILE A 14 60.14 20.86 124.99
CA ILE A 14 59.17 21.96 125.10
C ILE A 14 59.43 22.71 126.40
N LYS A 15 59.69 24.02 126.30
CA LYS A 15 59.81 24.93 127.44
C LYS A 15 58.53 25.71 127.68
N TYR A 16 57.82 26.06 126.62
CA TYR A 16 56.58 26.78 126.69
C TYR A 16 55.64 26.32 125.59
N MET A 17 54.34 26.36 125.86
CA MET A 17 53.30 26.19 124.85
C MET A 17 52.08 27.01 125.26
N ASN A 18 51.50 27.73 124.31
CA ASN A 18 50.33 28.54 124.58
C ASN A 18 49.06 27.67 124.71
N LYS A 19 47.96 28.29 125.16
CA LYS A 19 46.65 27.60 125.30
C LYS A 19 46.17 26.97 124.00
N ALA A 20 46.42 27.61 122.84
CA ALA A 20 46.01 27.06 121.54
C ALA A 20 46.74 25.74 121.22
N GLY A 21 48.05 25.65 121.46
CA GLY A 21 48.83 24.43 121.20
C GLY A 21 48.56 23.31 122.20
N THR A 22 48.28 23.65 123.46
CA THR A 22 47.91 22.68 124.49
C THR A 22 46.48 22.13 124.29
N ASN A 23 45.56 22.95 123.79
CA ASN A 23 44.19 22.54 123.45
C ASN A 23 44.14 21.56 122.27
N LEU A 24 45.01 21.69 121.28
CA LEU A 24 45.08 20.77 120.13
C LEU A 24 45.23 19.30 120.58
N GLY A 25 46.07 19.03 121.58
CA GLY A 25 46.26 17.69 122.16
C GLY A 25 45.46 17.45 123.43
N SER A 26 44.58 18.38 123.83
CA SER A 26 43.83 18.42 125.09
C SER A 26 44.70 18.03 126.32
N THR A 27 45.86 18.65 126.43
CA THR A 27 46.81 18.46 127.54
C THR A 27 47.11 19.81 128.20
N THR A 28 47.92 19.82 129.27
CA THR A 28 48.31 21.06 129.97
C THR A 28 49.81 21.30 129.81
N LEU A 29 50.22 22.57 129.87
CA LEU A 29 51.63 22.94 129.75
C LEU A 29 52.53 22.19 130.75
N ASN A 30 52.06 21.98 131.99
CA ASN A 30 52.82 21.26 133.01
C ASN A 30 53.14 19.81 132.64
N LYS A 31 52.31 19.15 131.81
CA LYS A 31 52.57 17.79 131.33
C LYS A 31 53.48 17.76 130.10
N LEU A 32 53.53 18.85 129.35
CA LEU A 32 54.33 18.95 128.13
C LEU A 32 55.72 19.54 128.36
N ALA A 33 55.87 20.40 129.38
CA ALA A 33 57.14 21.02 129.71
C ALA A 33 58.20 19.94 130.01
N GLY A 34 59.30 19.95 129.26
CA GLY A 34 60.37 18.95 129.33
C GLY A 34 60.20 17.73 128.42
N THR A 35 59.02 17.52 127.82
CA THR A 35 58.82 16.46 126.80
C THR A 35 59.30 16.91 125.42
N LYS A 36 59.59 15.95 124.53
CA LYS A 36 60.08 16.24 123.19
C LYS A 36 58.95 16.67 122.27
N CYS A 37 59.17 17.73 121.49
CA CYS A 37 58.11 18.26 120.63
C CYS A 37 57.65 17.29 119.53
N TYR A 38 58.56 16.45 119.03
CA TYR A 38 58.25 15.43 118.03
C TYR A 38 57.34 14.32 118.56
N ASP A 39 57.39 14.01 119.86
CA ASP A 39 56.51 13.03 120.48
C ASP A 39 55.08 13.56 120.63
N TYR A 40 54.94 14.88 120.71
CA TYR A 40 53.64 15.54 120.84
C TYR A 40 52.97 15.72 119.48
N PHE A 41 53.60 16.43 118.53
CA PHE A 41 52.98 16.73 117.23
C PHE A 41 53.04 15.58 116.23
N LYS A 42 53.99 14.64 116.38
CA LYS A 42 54.15 13.44 115.54
C LYS A 42 53.96 13.74 114.06
N THR A 43 54.72 14.69 113.56
CA THR A 43 54.60 15.11 112.16
C THR A 43 55.47 14.24 111.28
N SER A 44 55.10 14.10 110.00
CA SER A 44 55.91 13.42 108.98
C SER A 44 57.32 14.00 108.81
N ASP A 45 57.57 15.21 109.30
CA ASP A 45 58.86 15.89 109.21
C ASP A 45 59.77 15.66 110.44
N CYS A 46 59.24 15.14 111.55
CA CYS A 46 60.01 14.92 112.77
C CYS A 46 61.18 13.94 112.52
N HIS A 47 62.33 14.19 113.14
CA HIS A 47 63.58 13.43 112.94
C HIS A 47 64.16 13.43 111.51
N THR A 48 63.60 14.20 110.60
CA THR A 48 64.15 14.40 109.26
C THR A 48 64.77 15.79 109.15
N ASP A 49 65.62 15.99 108.13
CA ASP A 49 66.13 17.32 107.79
C ASP A 49 65.03 18.28 107.30
N LYS A 50 63.77 17.84 107.17
CA LYS A 50 62.62 18.69 106.82
C LYS A 50 62.04 19.45 108.01
N CYS A 51 62.30 19.02 109.24
CA CYS A 51 61.78 19.65 110.44
C CYS A 51 62.11 21.15 110.49
N ALA A 52 61.09 22.02 110.39
CA ALA A 52 61.26 23.46 110.35
C ALA A 52 62.00 24.00 111.58
N CYS A 53 61.70 23.45 112.76
CA CYS A 53 62.39 23.80 114.01
C CYS A 53 63.86 23.35 114.03
N SER A 54 64.17 22.16 113.52
CA SER A 54 65.58 21.74 113.41
C SER A 54 66.36 22.63 112.43
N LYS A 55 65.75 22.99 111.29
CA LYS A 55 66.36 23.90 110.32
C LYS A 55 66.59 25.28 110.93
N ALA A 56 65.64 25.78 111.72
CA ALA A 56 65.75 27.08 112.36
C ALA A 56 66.88 27.13 113.40
N ILE A 57 66.99 26.11 114.25
CA ILE A 57 68.04 26.02 115.28
C ILE A 57 69.43 25.87 114.64
N LYS A 58 69.57 25.09 113.56
CA LYS A 58 70.85 24.88 112.86
C LYS A 58 71.30 26.10 112.04
N SER A 59 70.38 26.69 111.28
CA SER A 59 70.70 27.77 110.33
C SER A 59 70.72 29.17 110.97
N GLY A 60 70.03 29.36 112.09
CA GLY A 60 69.86 30.67 112.71
C GLY A 60 68.88 31.60 111.99
N ASN A 61 68.14 31.09 110.99
CA ASN A 61 67.07 31.80 110.27
C ASN A 61 65.71 31.12 110.45
N LYS A 62 64.62 31.83 110.18
CA LYS A 62 63.26 31.25 110.14
C LYS A 62 63.19 30.17 109.04
N ALA A 63 62.52 29.05 109.32
CA ALA A 63 62.20 28.03 108.33
C ALA A 63 60.72 27.63 108.43
N ASP A 64 60.13 27.33 107.28
CA ASP A 64 58.73 26.92 107.13
C ASP A 64 58.66 25.50 106.54
N SER A 65 57.63 24.73 106.89
CA SER A 65 57.35 23.43 106.28
C SER A 65 55.86 23.09 106.35
N GLU A 66 55.41 22.22 105.45
CA GLU A 66 54.09 21.59 105.48
C GLU A 66 54.25 20.13 105.84
N ALA A 67 53.47 19.66 106.80
CA ALA A 67 53.49 18.27 107.24
C ALA A 67 52.09 17.82 107.66
N VAL A 68 51.89 16.53 107.76
CA VAL A 68 50.70 15.99 108.42
C VAL A 68 51.08 15.72 109.88
N SER A 69 50.36 16.35 110.81
CA SER A 69 50.45 16.04 112.23
C SER A 69 49.49 14.90 112.55
N HIS A 70 50.00 13.87 113.22
CA HIS A 70 49.20 12.71 113.67
C HIS A 70 48.74 12.85 115.12
N LEU A 71 48.34 14.06 115.51
CA LEU A 71 47.94 14.36 116.87
C LEU A 71 46.65 13.61 117.22
N LYS A 72 46.68 12.80 118.29
CA LYS A 72 45.54 11.97 118.76
C LYS A 72 44.92 11.04 117.70
N GLY A 73 45.68 10.62 116.70
CA GLY A 73 45.18 9.74 115.64
C GLY A 73 44.35 10.45 114.57
N ASN A 74 44.23 11.78 114.64
CA ASN A 74 43.70 12.59 113.54
C ASN A 74 44.86 13.04 112.65
N ASN A 75 44.64 12.99 111.34
CA ASN A 75 45.55 13.56 110.36
C ASN A 75 45.17 15.03 110.17
N ILE A 76 46.00 15.93 110.69
CA ILE A 76 45.82 17.36 110.53
C ILE A 76 46.89 17.83 109.56
N ASP A 77 46.49 18.31 108.38
CA ASP A 77 47.42 18.95 107.46
C ASP A 77 47.84 20.28 108.11
N ILE A 78 49.11 20.44 108.44
CA ILE A 78 49.64 21.63 109.12
C ILE A 78 50.70 22.33 108.28
N PHE A 79 50.68 23.65 108.37
CA PHE A 79 51.80 24.51 107.98
C PHE A 79 52.46 25.04 109.25
N TYR A 80 53.75 24.80 109.44
CA TYR A 80 54.44 25.22 110.66
C TYR A 80 55.77 25.91 110.38
N SER A 81 56.06 26.88 111.24
CA SER A 81 57.21 27.78 111.14
C SER A 81 58.09 27.64 112.37
N GLY A 82 59.36 27.26 112.19
CA GLY A 82 60.38 27.33 113.24
C GLY A 82 61.15 28.65 113.17
N ILE A 83 61.24 29.37 114.27
CA ILE A 83 61.97 30.65 114.40
C ILE A 83 63.03 30.48 115.49
N PRO A 84 64.33 30.74 115.24
CA PRO A 84 65.36 30.54 116.25
C PRO A 84 65.26 31.57 117.38
N LEU A 85 65.40 31.12 118.62
CA LEU A 85 65.46 31.97 119.80
C LEU A 85 66.90 32.15 120.22
N LYS A 86 67.28 33.39 120.50
CA LYS A 86 68.64 33.78 120.93
C LYS A 86 68.61 34.34 122.35
N ASP A 87 69.66 34.09 123.13
CA ASP A 87 69.87 34.77 124.41
C ASP A 87 70.38 36.21 124.20
N GLU A 88 70.57 36.95 125.30
CA GLU A 88 71.05 38.34 125.27
C GLU A 88 72.47 38.49 124.68
N GLN A 89 73.24 37.40 124.59
CA GLN A 89 74.56 37.35 123.94
C GLN A 89 74.49 36.89 122.47
N GLY A 90 73.28 36.69 121.93
CA GLY A 90 73.04 36.33 120.53
C GLY A 90 73.21 34.84 120.21
N LYS A 91 73.45 33.99 121.20
CA LYS A 91 73.59 32.53 121.02
C LYS A 91 72.22 31.87 120.93
N ILE A 92 72.06 30.98 119.95
CA ILE A 92 70.78 30.27 119.75
C ILE A 92 70.56 29.29 120.90
N ILE A 93 69.47 29.48 121.64
CA ILE A 93 69.07 28.68 122.80
C ILE A 93 67.91 27.73 122.51
N GLY A 94 67.27 27.86 121.35
CA GLY A 94 66.13 27.04 120.99
C GLY A 94 65.39 27.55 119.76
N ALA A 95 64.13 27.14 119.61
CA ALA A 95 63.24 27.68 118.58
C ALA A 95 61.84 27.95 119.13
N PHE A 96 61.20 28.96 118.57
CA PHE A 96 59.79 29.25 118.69
C PHE A 96 59.07 28.70 117.46
N GLU A 97 58.14 27.77 117.67
CA GLU A 97 57.30 27.18 116.63
C GLU A 97 55.92 27.80 116.64
N ILE A 98 55.36 28.09 115.45
CA ILE A 98 53.94 28.40 115.26
C ILE A 98 53.37 27.42 114.23
N VAL A 99 52.18 26.86 114.50
CA VAL A 99 51.51 25.86 113.65
C VAL A 99 50.13 26.33 113.22
N THR A 100 49.83 26.26 111.91
CA THR A 100 48.53 26.60 111.31
C THR A 100 47.88 25.36 110.69
N ASP A 101 46.61 25.11 110.97
CA ASP A 101 45.83 24.02 110.38
C ASP A 101 45.38 24.39 108.95
N GLN A 102 45.67 23.52 107.98
CA GLN A 102 45.40 23.64 106.54
C GLN A 102 44.43 22.55 106.04
N THR A 103 43.90 21.71 106.93
CA THR A 103 43.10 20.52 106.58
C THR A 103 41.87 20.87 105.74
N ALA A 104 41.16 21.94 106.09
CA ALA A 104 39.99 22.39 105.34
C ALA A 104 40.35 22.80 103.89
N ILE A 105 41.51 23.44 103.70
CA ILE A 105 41.98 23.94 102.40
C ILE A 105 42.47 22.78 101.52
N LYS A 106 43.24 21.84 102.09
CA LYS A 106 43.72 20.66 101.34
C LYS A 106 42.58 19.71 100.95
N ASN A 107 41.58 19.53 101.81
CA ASN A 107 40.41 18.72 101.48
C ASN A 107 39.54 19.39 100.39
N ALA A 108 39.35 20.71 100.45
CA ALA A 108 38.69 21.45 99.38
C ALA A 108 39.44 21.33 98.03
N PHE A 109 40.78 21.34 98.05
CA PHE A 109 41.59 21.16 96.85
C PHE A 109 41.47 19.74 96.27
N ARG A 110 41.55 18.68 97.09
CA ARG A 110 41.36 17.28 96.66
C ARG A 110 39.97 17.05 96.06
N LEU A 111 38.93 17.62 96.68
CA LEU A 111 37.56 17.55 96.18
C LEU A 111 37.42 18.27 94.84
N SER A 112 38.01 19.47 94.70
CA SER A 112 38.00 20.25 93.45
C SER A 112 38.70 19.49 92.32
N GLN A 113 39.86 18.90 92.58
CA GLN A 113 40.61 18.12 91.59
C GLN A 113 39.82 16.87 91.14
N LYS A 114 39.22 16.15 92.09
CA LYS A 114 38.37 14.98 91.80
C LYS A 114 37.15 15.33 90.93
N LYS A 115 36.48 16.45 91.22
CA LYS A 115 35.37 16.96 90.38
C LYS A 115 35.85 17.35 88.98
N ALA A 116 37.00 18.01 88.87
CA ALA A 116 37.58 18.42 87.59
C ALA A 116 37.97 17.22 86.70
N ASP A 117 38.59 16.19 87.28
CA ASP A 117 38.96 14.97 86.55
C ASP A 117 37.73 14.22 86.03
N TYR A 118 36.68 14.09 86.87
CA TYR A 118 35.41 13.50 86.46
C TYR A 118 34.76 14.28 85.31
N GLN A 119 34.69 15.61 85.44
CA GLN A 119 34.13 16.49 84.41
C GLN A 119 34.92 16.42 83.09
N SER A 120 36.25 16.40 83.13
CA SER A 120 37.11 16.31 81.95
C SER A 120 36.87 15.01 81.17
N ASN A 121 36.78 13.88 81.87
CA ASN A 121 36.54 12.57 81.25
C ASN A 121 35.16 12.49 80.59
N GLU A 122 34.11 12.98 81.24
CA GLU A 122 32.76 12.96 80.66
C GLU A 122 32.61 13.95 79.49
N ILE A 123 33.30 15.10 79.52
CA ILE A 123 33.36 16.03 78.36
C ILE A 123 34.02 15.35 77.16
N LEU A 124 35.13 14.63 77.35
CA LEU A 124 35.82 13.94 76.25
C LEU A 124 34.91 12.91 75.57
N LYS A 125 34.13 12.15 76.33
CA LYS A 125 33.17 11.17 75.76
C LYS A 125 32.06 11.85 74.96
N VAL A 126 31.53 12.97 75.45
CA VAL A 126 30.52 13.76 74.73
C VAL A 126 31.13 14.34 73.45
N ALA A 127 32.35 14.85 73.51
CA ALA A 127 33.06 15.38 72.35
C ALA A 127 33.29 14.30 71.28
N GLU A 128 33.76 13.11 71.67
CA GLU A 128 33.93 11.98 70.74
C GLU A 128 32.60 11.54 70.11
N SER A 129 31.52 11.55 70.91
CA SER A 129 30.17 11.22 70.42
C SER A 129 29.67 12.25 69.40
N LEU A 130 29.89 13.53 69.66
CA LEU A 130 29.56 14.62 68.73
C LEU A 130 30.44 14.57 67.48
N GLU A 131 31.71 14.19 67.60
CA GLU A 131 32.62 14.01 66.45
C GLU A 131 32.10 12.89 65.54
N LYS A 132 31.78 11.71 66.09
CA LYS A 132 31.18 10.61 65.32
C LYS A 132 29.87 11.04 64.65
N MET A 133 29.00 11.72 65.39
CA MET A 133 27.74 12.24 64.87
C MET A 133 27.95 13.25 63.74
N SER A 134 28.98 14.09 63.82
CA SER A 134 29.34 15.05 62.77
C SER A 134 29.83 14.37 61.48
N MET A 135 30.39 13.17 61.60
CA MET A 135 30.81 12.33 60.47
C MET A 135 29.67 11.46 59.93
N GLY A 136 28.46 11.55 60.51
CA GLY A 136 27.32 10.71 60.13
C GLY A 136 27.37 9.29 60.72
N ASP A 137 28.33 8.99 61.60
CA ASP A 137 28.37 7.73 62.34
C ASP A 137 27.47 7.85 63.58
N LEU A 138 26.28 7.28 63.49
CA LEU A 138 25.31 7.20 64.58
C LEU A 138 25.39 5.87 65.34
N THR A 139 26.43 5.05 65.15
CA THR A 139 26.53 3.74 65.83
C THR A 139 27.02 3.84 67.27
N PHE A 140 27.57 4.98 67.68
CA PHE A 140 28.12 5.18 69.02
C PHE A 140 27.08 5.00 70.13
N SER A 141 27.53 4.51 71.28
CA SER A 141 26.77 4.43 72.52
C SER A 141 27.58 5.08 73.63
N ASN A 142 26.97 5.96 74.40
CA ASN A 142 27.66 6.67 75.47
C ASN A 142 26.96 6.42 76.81
N HIS A 143 27.76 6.18 77.84
CA HIS A 143 27.31 5.89 79.20
C HIS A 143 28.11 6.73 80.18
N VAL A 144 27.39 7.46 81.04
CA VAL A 144 27.96 8.30 82.08
C VAL A 144 28.51 7.40 83.18
N ALA A 145 29.75 7.63 83.61
CA ALA A 145 30.33 6.85 84.70
C ALA A 145 29.61 7.13 86.02
N LYS A 146 29.38 6.12 86.86
CA LYS A 146 28.70 6.31 88.14
C LYS A 146 29.51 7.24 89.07
N GLY A 147 28.87 8.27 89.59
CA GLY A 147 29.44 9.20 90.55
C GLY A 147 29.47 8.62 91.96
N ASP A 148 30.30 9.22 92.82
CA ASP A 148 30.24 8.98 94.26
C ASP A 148 29.64 10.21 94.98
N SER A 149 29.67 10.24 96.31
CA SER A 149 29.08 11.33 97.11
C SER A 149 29.62 12.71 96.76
N ASP A 150 30.81 12.79 96.16
CA ASP A 150 31.45 14.04 95.76
C ASP A 150 31.12 14.44 94.32
N THR A 151 30.73 13.50 93.45
CA THR A 151 30.52 13.74 92.00
C THR A 151 29.10 13.47 91.51
N CYS A 152 28.17 13.10 92.40
CA CYS A 152 26.76 12.82 92.09
C CYS A 152 26.07 13.93 91.29
N ASP A 153 26.28 15.20 91.66
CA ASP A 153 25.68 16.33 90.93
C ASP A 153 26.19 16.43 89.48
N LEU A 154 27.45 16.08 89.23
CA LEU A 154 28.03 16.05 87.89
C LEU A 154 27.50 14.86 87.09
N GLU A 155 27.32 13.69 87.72
CA GLU A 155 26.69 12.52 87.10
C GLU A 155 25.29 12.85 86.58
N GLU A 156 24.44 13.48 87.40
CA GLU A 156 23.08 13.87 86.99
C GLU A 156 23.10 14.82 85.79
N MET A 157 23.98 15.84 85.82
CA MET A 157 24.12 16.78 84.71
C MET A 157 24.56 16.10 83.41
N PHE A 158 25.58 15.24 83.45
CA PHE A 158 26.05 14.54 82.24
C PHE A 158 25.05 13.48 81.77
N THR A 159 24.24 12.92 82.66
CA THR A 159 23.17 11.98 82.31
C THR A 159 22.11 12.70 81.50
N MET A 160 21.64 13.85 81.96
CA MET A 160 20.68 14.69 81.20
C MET A 160 21.25 15.12 79.83
N LEU A 161 22.53 15.48 79.79
CA LEU A 161 23.20 15.88 78.55
C LEU A 161 23.29 14.70 77.57
N ASN A 162 23.63 13.51 78.06
CA ASN A 162 23.71 12.29 77.28
C ASN A 162 22.33 11.86 76.76
N GLU A 163 21.29 11.93 77.59
CA GLU A 163 19.90 11.67 77.16
C GLU A 163 19.49 12.61 76.02
N THR A 164 19.78 13.90 76.15
CA THR A 164 19.50 14.90 75.10
C THR A 164 20.28 14.62 73.81
N LEU A 165 21.55 14.22 73.93
CA LEU A 165 22.38 13.82 72.78
C LEU A 165 21.80 12.58 72.08
N MET A 166 21.33 11.59 72.85
CA MET A 166 20.72 10.36 72.31
C MET A 166 19.37 10.64 71.64
N LEU A 167 18.59 11.61 72.13
CA LEU A 167 17.39 12.09 71.43
C LEU A 167 17.76 12.72 70.08
N CYS A 168 18.79 13.57 70.04
CA CYS A 168 19.26 14.18 68.79
C CYS A 168 19.72 13.11 67.78
N LYS A 169 20.52 12.14 68.25
CA LYS A 169 20.91 10.96 67.46
C LYS A 169 19.69 10.24 66.88
N LYS A 170 18.67 9.96 67.70
CA LYS A 170 17.45 9.25 67.26
C LYS A 170 16.70 10.02 66.17
N SER A 171 16.57 11.34 66.31
CA SER A 171 15.90 12.18 65.30
C SER A 171 16.62 12.14 63.95
N ILE A 172 17.96 12.23 63.94
CA ILE A 172 18.74 12.14 62.69
C ILE A 172 18.65 10.73 62.09
N GLN A 173 18.76 9.68 62.92
CA GLN A 173 18.62 8.30 62.46
C GLN A 173 17.26 8.06 61.79
N SER A 174 16.17 8.58 62.36
CA SER A 174 14.83 8.47 61.79
C SER A 174 14.76 9.14 60.42
N LEU A 175 15.32 10.35 60.27
CA LEU A 175 15.34 11.08 59.00
C LEU A 175 16.11 10.31 57.91
N ILE A 176 17.25 9.71 58.28
CA ILE A 176 18.05 8.88 57.37
C ILE A 176 17.23 7.67 56.90
N ASN A 177 16.59 6.96 57.83
CA ASN A 177 15.77 5.79 57.51
C ASN A 177 14.62 6.14 56.56
N GLU A 178 13.92 7.25 56.81
CA GLU A 178 12.81 7.72 55.98
C GLU A 178 13.29 8.08 54.56
N THR A 179 14.44 8.74 54.47
CA THR A 179 15.06 9.09 53.17
C THR A 179 15.47 7.86 52.39
N LEU A 180 16.07 6.86 53.06
CA LEU A 180 16.45 5.58 52.43
C LEU A 180 15.21 4.78 51.98
N PHE A 181 14.14 4.78 52.79
CA PHE A 181 12.87 4.16 52.43
C PHE A 181 12.28 4.75 51.15
N LEU A 182 12.18 6.09 51.08
CA LEU A 182 11.70 6.78 49.88
C LEU A 182 12.61 6.57 48.66
N SER A 183 13.92 6.60 48.86
CA SER A 183 14.90 6.33 47.79
C SER A 183 14.71 4.93 47.20
N ASN A 184 14.60 3.90 48.05
CA ASN A 184 14.34 2.54 47.61
C ASN A 184 13.00 2.42 46.87
N ALA A 185 11.94 3.04 47.39
CA ALA A 185 10.64 3.04 46.72
C ALA A 185 10.70 3.72 45.33
N ALA A 186 11.47 4.80 45.18
CA ALA A 186 11.68 5.48 43.91
C ALA A 186 12.47 4.61 42.92
N ILE A 187 13.53 3.91 43.39
CA ILE A 187 14.31 2.96 42.58
C ILE A 187 13.42 1.81 42.08
N GLU A 188 12.50 1.33 42.92
CA GLU A 188 11.53 0.29 42.56
C GLU A 188 10.37 0.80 41.69
N GLY A 189 10.33 2.10 41.35
CA GLY A 189 9.24 2.70 40.56
C GLY A 189 7.91 2.86 41.32
N LYS A 190 7.90 2.67 42.65
CA LYS A 190 6.72 2.86 43.52
C LYS A 190 6.55 4.34 43.85
N LEU A 191 6.30 5.14 42.82
CA LEU A 191 6.27 6.60 42.94
C LEU A 191 5.14 7.12 43.85
N LYS A 192 4.08 6.35 44.11
CA LYS A 192 3.00 6.76 45.03
C LYS A 192 3.40 6.75 46.51
N THR A 193 4.53 6.15 46.87
CA THR A 193 5.00 6.07 48.26
C THR A 193 5.38 7.45 48.80
N ARG A 194 4.96 7.75 50.04
CA ARG A 194 5.26 9.00 50.75
C ARG A 194 5.84 8.70 52.12
N ALA A 195 6.66 9.62 52.61
CA ALA A 195 7.19 9.54 53.95
C ALA A 195 6.15 9.98 54.97
N ASP A 196 6.15 9.36 56.14
CA ASP A 196 5.20 9.69 57.21
C ASP A 196 5.65 10.92 57.99
N THR A 197 4.94 12.04 57.78
CA THR A 197 5.26 13.32 58.42
C THR A 197 4.98 13.31 59.93
N ASN A 198 4.19 12.37 60.45
CA ASN A 198 3.84 12.34 61.88
C ASN A 198 4.97 11.79 62.76
N GLN A 199 5.97 11.13 62.17
CA GLN A 199 7.12 10.57 62.91
C GLN A 199 8.21 11.62 63.21
N HIS A 200 8.04 12.84 62.71
CA HIS A 200 9.02 13.91 62.81
C HIS A 200 8.42 15.19 63.37
N GLU A 201 9.22 15.92 64.15
CA GLU A 201 8.82 17.19 64.77
C GLU A 201 9.72 18.34 64.30
N GLY A 202 9.25 19.58 64.49
CA GLY A 202 10.00 20.79 64.19
C GLY A 202 10.46 20.87 62.73
N ASP A 203 11.71 21.29 62.50
CA ASP A 203 12.26 21.46 61.17
C ASP A 203 12.51 20.14 60.44
N TYR A 204 12.72 19.01 61.15
CA TYR A 204 12.79 17.69 60.53
C TYR A 204 11.48 17.32 59.83
N ARG A 205 10.34 17.69 60.42
CA ARG A 205 9.03 17.52 59.78
C ARG A 205 8.93 18.30 58.48
N LYS A 206 9.39 19.55 58.48
CA LYS A 206 9.39 20.41 57.28
C LYS A 206 10.25 19.83 56.15
N ILE A 207 11.36 19.17 56.49
CA ILE A 207 12.19 18.45 55.50
C ILE A 207 11.37 17.33 54.84
N VAL A 208 10.71 16.50 55.63
CA VAL A 208 9.90 15.38 55.12
C VAL A 208 8.70 15.86 54.30
N GLU A 209 8.00 16.89 54.77
CA GLU A 209 6.95 17.57 54.00
C GLU A 209 7.49 18.13 52.67
N GLY A 210 8.67 18.76 52.70
CA GLY A 210 9.35 19.27 51.50
C GLY A 210 9.70 18.17 50.49
N ILE A 211 10.18 17.01 50.96
CA ILE A 211 10.44 15.84 50.11
C ILE A 211 9.15 15.35 49.47
N ASN A 212 8.08 15.17 50.25
CA ASN A 212 6.78 14.74 49.72
C ASN A 212 6.21 15.73 48.67
N ASN A 213 6.26 17.03 48.95
CA ASN A 213 5.83 18.06 48.00
C ASN A 213 6.65 18.04 46.70
N THR A 214 7.94 17.76 46.80
CA THR A 214 8.83 17.61 45.63
C THR A 214 8.42 16.39 44.80
N LEU A 215 8.14 15.25 45.45
CA LEU A 215 7.63 14.05 44.80
C LEU A 215 6.29 14.32 44.09
N ASP A 216 5.32 14.94 44.76
CA ASP A 216 4.01 15.26 44.18
C ASP A 216 4.11 16.17 42.95
N SER A 217 5.01 17.16 43.00
CA SER A 217 5.26 18.09 41.90
C SER A 217 5.82 17.40 40.64
N VAL A 218 6.53 16.29 40.81
CA VAL A 218 7.09 15.49 39.71
C VAL A 218 6.10 14.42 39.23
N ILE A 219 5.38 13.79 40.15
CA ILE A 219 4.52 12.64 39.86
C ILE A 219 3.24 13.03 39.15
N ASN A 220 2.62 14.15 39.51
CA ASN A 220 1.35 14.56 38.90
C ASN A 220 1.48 14.77 37.37
N PRO A 221 2.46 15.54 36.85
CA PRO A 221 2.66 15.65 35.41
C PRO A 221 2.95 14.32 34.71
N LEU A 222 3.69 13.41 35.35
CA LEU A 222 4.00 12.09 34.80
C LEU A 222 2.75 11.20 34.68
N ASN A 223 1.85 11.25 35.67
CA ASN A 223 0.58 10.52 35.61
C ASN A 223 -0.33 11.06 34.49
N VAL A 224 -0.40 12.38 34.31
CA VAL A 224 -1.16 12.99 33.21
C VAL A 224 -0.59 12.56 31.86
N ALA A 225 0.73 12.59 31.70
CA ALA A 225 1.37 12.12 30.48
C ALA A 225 1.08 10.63 30.22
N ALA A 226 1.13 9.79 31.24
CA ALA A 226 0.83 8.36 31.14
C ALA A 226 -0.63 8.11 30.70
N ASP A 227 -1.59 8.83 31.26
CA ASP A 227 -3.02 8.76 30.87
C ASP A 227 -3.22 9.14 29.40
N TYR A 228 -2.63 10.26 28.97
CA TYR A 228 -2.73 10.72 27.58
C TYR A 228 -2.10 9.73 26.61
N ILE A 229 -0.94 9.16 26.95
CA ILE A 229 -0.28 8.14 26.13
C ILE A 229 -1.15 6.87 26.06
N ASP A 230 -1.72 6.42 27.17
CA ASP A 230 -2.62 5.25 27.21
C ASP A 230 -3.84 5.45 26.30
N ARG A 231 -4.49 6.61 26.37
CA ARG A 231 -5.64 6.97 25.52
C ARG A 231 -5.26 7.01 24.04
N ILE A 232 -4.19 7.73 23.69
CA ILE A 232 -3.70 7.84 22.31
C ILE A 232 -3.32 6.46 21.75
N SER A 233 -2.72 5.59 22.57
CA SER A 233 -2.37 4.23 22.15
C SER A 233 -3.57 3.36 21.77
N LYS A 234 -4.75 3.70 22.29
CA LYS A 234 -6.03 3.04 22.00
C LYS A 234 -6.84 3.74 20.90
N GLY A 235 -6.30 4.82 20.32
CA GLY A 235 -6.97 5.62 19.30
C GLY A 235 -7.99 6.64 19.84
N ASP A 236 -8.13 6.77 21.16
CA ASP A 236 -8.89 7.87 21.79
C ASP A 236 -7.99 9.10 21.85
N ILE A 237 -8.25 10.09 21.00
CA ILE A 237 -7.43 11.30 20.92
C ILE A 237 -8.04 12.38 21.81
N PRO A 238 -7.43 12.67 22.98
CA PRO A 238 -7.96 13.65 23.92
C PRO A 238 -7.82 15.07 23.39
N GLU A 239 -8.54 15.99 24.04
CA GLU A 239 -8.31 17.43 23.88
C GLU A 239 -6.92 17.84 24.35
N ARG A 240 -6.44 18.97 23.80
CA ARG A 240 -5.12 19.52 24.12
C ARG A 240 -5.00 19.83 25.61
N ILE A 241 -3.83 19.57 26.16
CA ILE A 241 -3.51 19.89 27.56
C ILE A 241 -3.40 21.42 27.70
N THR A 242 -4.29 22.01 28.48
CA THR A 242 -4.35 23.46 28.75
C THR A 242 -3.72 23.86 30.08
N ASP A 243 -3.44 22.90 30.96
CA ASP A 243 -2.83 23.15 32.27
C ASP A 243 -1.45 23.82 32.16
N LYS A 244 -1.15 24.67 33.14
CA LYS A 244 0.10 25.43 33.19
C LYS A 244 1.19 24.62 33.88
N TYR A 245 2.19 24.20 33.11
CA TYR A 245 3.41 23.58 33.61
C TYR A 245 4.61 24.53 33.44
N LYS A 246 5.69 24.28 34.19
CA LYS A 246 6.94 25.05 34.14
C LYS A 246 8.11 24.14 33.77
N GLY A 247 9.16 24.70 33.17
CA GLY A 247 10.38 23.97 32.82
C GLY A 247 10.11 22.77 31.91
N ASP A 248 10.75 21.64 32.22
CA ASP A 248 10.70 20.40 31.42
C ASP A 248 9.27 19.84 31.28
N PHE A 249 8.42 20.02 32.28
CA PHE A 249 7.02 19.58 32.19
C PHE A 249 6.21 20.39 31.17
N ASN A 250 6.57 21.66 30.92
CA ASN A 250 5.96 22.41 29.83
C ASN A 250 6.40 21.87 28.46
N LEU A 251 7.66 21.46 28.33
CA LEU A 251 8.15 20.80 27.11
C LEU A 251 7.42 19.47 26.87
N LEU A 252 7.22 18.66 27.92
CA LEU A 252 6.43 17.42 27.84
C LEU A 252 4.99 17.69 27.36
N LYS A 253 4.35 18.72 27.92
CA LYS A 253 3.03 19.19 27.49
C LYS A 253 3.00 19.61 26.01
N GLU A 254 3.97 20.39 25.55
CA GLU A 254 4.06 20.80 24.13
C GLU A 254 4.27 19.59 23.21
N ASN A 255 5.11 18.64 23.59
CA ASN A 255 5.34 17.41 22.82
C ASN A 255 4.07 16.55 22.73
N LEU A 256 3.33 16.37 23.82
CA LEU A 256 2.05 15.65 23.81
C LEU A 256 1.00 16.39 22.97
N ASN A 257 0.92 17.72 23.08
CA ASN A 257 0.02 18.51 22.23
C ASN A 257 0.39 18.43 20.74
N ALA A 258 1.69 18.38 20.41
CA ALA A 258 2.15 18.16 19.05
C ALA A 258 1.73 16.76 18.54
N LEU A 259 1.85 15.72 19.38
CA LEU A 259 1.38 14.37 19.07
C LEU A 259 -0.14 14.33 18.82
N ILE A 260 -0.93 14.97 19.69
CA ILE A 260 -2.39 15.10 19.54
C ILE A 260 -2.74 15.75 18.20
N ASN A 261 -2.12 16.88 17.87
CA ASN A 261 -2.36 17.57 16.60
C ASN A 261 -1.99 16.69 15.41
N ALA A 262 -0.85 16.02 15.48
CA ALA A 262 -0.35 15.17 14.41
C ALA A 262 -1.28 13.97 14.17
N GLN A 263 -1.87 13.42 15.22
CA GLN A 263 -2.83 12.32 15.12
C GLN A 263 -4.19 12.78 14.60
N ASN A 264 -4.68 13.93 15.03
CA ASN A 264 -5.90 14.54 14.51
C ASN A 264 -5.79 14.85 13.00
N GLN A 265 -4.65 15.35 12.53
CA GLN A 265 -4.41 15.57 11.11
C GLN A 265 -4.47 14.26 10.31
N ILE A 266 -3.87 13.17 10.81
CA ILE A 266 -3.96 11.86 10.15
C ILE A 266 -5.42 11.42 10.06
N ILE A 267 -6.18 11.53 11.15
CA ILE A 267 -7.60 11.15 11.19
C ILE A 267 -8.40 11.96 10.17
N GLU A 268 -8.25 13.28 10.15
CA GLU A 268 -8.93 14.16 9.21
C GLU A 268 -8.65 13.74 7.75
N LYS A 269 -7.37 13.51 7.41
CA LYS A 269 -6.97 13.11 6.06
C LYS A 269 -7.47 11.71 5.71
N ALA A 270 -7.43 10.76 6.65
CA ALA A 270 -7.96 9.42 6.45
C ALA A 270 -9.47 9.43 6.20
N ILE A 271 -10.23 10.31 6.88
CA ILE A 271 -11.67 10.50 6.63
C ILE A 271 -11.90 11.02 5.21
N LEU A 272 -11.08 11.96 4.72
CA LEU A 272 -11.18 12.44 3.33
C LEU A 272 -10.97 11.29 2.32
N VAL A 273 -9.94 10.46 2.51
CA VAL A 273 -9.67 9.29 1.66
C VAL A 273 -10.83 8.29 1.71
N ALA A 274 -11.36 8.00 2.91
CA ALA A 274 -12.49 7.10 3.08
C ALA A 274 -13.76 7.60 2.38
N ASN A 275 -13.94 8.92 2.29
CA ASN A 275 -15.02 9.56 1.54
C ASN A 275 -14.72 9.69 0.02
N GLY A 276 -13.69 9.01 -0.47
CA GLY A 276 -13.34 8.94 -1.89
C GLY A 276 -12.50 10.11 -2.39
N ASP A 277 -12.03 11.02 -1.54
CA ASP A 277 -11.15 12.11 -1.97
C ASP A 277 -9.70 11.65 -2.09
N LEU A 278 -9.29 11.33 -3.32
CA LEU A 278 -7.92 10.93 -3.65
C LEU A 278 -7.06 12.12 -4.10
N THR A 279 -7.58 13.36 -4.02
CA THR A 279 -6.82 14.60 -4.27
C THR A 279 -6.10 15.10 -3.03
N VAL A 280 -6.29 14.42 -1.89
CA VAL A 280 -5.69 14.79 -0.62
C VAL A 280 -4.16 14.78 -0.70
N GLU A 281 -3.55 15.88 -0.30
CA GLU A 281 -2.09 15.96 -0.17
C GLU A 281 -1.64 15.48 1.21
N LEU A 282 -0.74 14.51 1.20
CA LEU A 282 -0.18 13.87 2.38
C LEU A 282 1.32 14.13 2.43
N PHE A 283 1.74 14.97 3.38
CA PHE A 283 3.13 15.36 3.56
C PHE A 283 3.77 14.62 4.74
N LYS A 284 5.04 14.25 4.59
CA LYS A 284 5.85 13.76 5.70
C LYS A 284 6.02 14.86 6.75
N ARG A 285 5.82 14.53 8.03
CA ARG A 285 6.10 15.43 9.17
C ARG A 285 7.59 15.45 9.53
N SER A 286 8.30 14.37 9.20
CA SER A 286 9.75 14.24 9.33
C SER A 286 10.29 13.31 8.24
N GLU A 287 11.61 13.32 8.00
CA GLU A 287 12.25 12.41 7.04
C GLU A 287 11.89 10.92 7.26
N LYS A 288 11.67 10.53 8.52
CA LYS A 288 11.36 9.16 8.96
C LYS A 288 9.87 8.86 9.10
N ASP A 289 8.99 9.75 8.65
CA ASP A 289 7.54 9.56 8.77
C ASP A 289 7.01 8.54 7.74
N GLU A 290 7.30 7.27 7.98
CA GLU A 290 6.92 6.14 7.11
C GLU A 290 5.40 5.99 7.02
N LEU A 291 4.65 6.29 8.10
CA LEU A 291 3.20 6.23 8.09
C LEU A 291 2.59 7.17 7.04
N MET A 292 2.99 8.45 7.05
CA MET A 292 2.50 9.42 6.06
C MET A 292 2.96 9.07 4.65
N GLN A 293 4.16 8.50 4.50
CA GLN A 293 4.64 8.01 3.20
C GLN A 293 3.77 6.86 2.67
N SER A 294 3.55 5.82 3.47
CA SER A 294 2.73 4.67 3.06
C SER A 294 1.28 5.07 2.78
N LEU A 295 0.71 5.99 3.57
CA LEU A 295 -0.62 6.54 3.33
C LEU A 295 -0.68 7.29 2.00
N ASN A 296 0.33 8.10 1.69
CA ASN A 296 0.45 8.80 0.40
C ASN A 296 0.59 7.83 -0.78
N ASP A 297 1.43 6.80 -0.64
CA ASP A 297 1.64 5.78 -1.66
C ASP A 297 0.36 4.95 -1.90
N MET A 298 -0.41 4.68 -0.85
CA MET A 298 -1.73 4.04 -0.94
C MET A 298 -2.74 4.92 -1.70
N VAL A 299 -2.82 6.23 -1.37
CA VAL A 299 -3.69 7.17 -2.09
C VAL A 299 -3.31 7.25 -3.57
N LYS A 300 -2.01 7.37 -3.88
CA LYS A 300 -1.52 7.40 -5.26
C LYS A 300 -1.81 6.11 -6.03
N SER A 301 -1.59 4.96 -5.40
CA SER A 301 -1.85 3.66 -6.03
C SER A 301 -3.34 3.47 -6.31
N THR A 302 -4.20 3.86 -5.37
CA THR A 302 -5.66 3.83 -5.54
C THR A 302 -6.09 4.80 -6.65
N ALA A 303 -5.59 6.03 -6.65
CA ALA A 303 -5.89 7.02 -7.68
C ALA A 303 -5.48 6.55 -9.08
N LYS A 304 -4.33 5.87 -9.18
CA LYS A 304 -3.86 5.27 -10.43
C LYS A 304 -4.81 4.19 -10.93
N VAL A 305 -5.20 3.25 -10.08
CA VAL A 305 -6.15 2.18 -10.43
C VAL A 305 -7.49 2.76 -10.88
N ILE A 306 -8.05 3.74 -10.14
CA ILE A 306 -9.29 4.43 -10.53
C ILE A 306 -9.13 5.15 -11.87
N GLY A 307 -7.97 5.78 -12.13
CA GLY A 307 -7.65 6.38 -13.42
C GLY A 307 -7.65 5.36 -14.58
N GLU A 308 -7.04 4.20 -14.37
CA GLU A 308 -7.03 3.08 -15.33
C GLU A 308 -8.45 2.56 -15.61
N PHE A 309 -9.29 2.41 -14.58
CA PHE A 309 -10.71 2.03 -14.75
C PHE A 309 -11.51 3.06 -15.56
N ARG A 310 -11.29 4.36 -15.34
CA ARG A 310 -11.94 5.42 -16.13
C ARG A 310 -11.55 5.33 -17.61
N LEU A 311 -10.26 5.18 -17.89
CA LEU A 311 -9.76 5.01 -19.27
C LEU A 311 -10.32 3.74 -19.92
N ALA A 312 -10.34 2.63 -19.20
CA ALA A 312 -10.93 1.38 -19.69
C ALA A 312 -12.42 1.55 -20.01
N SER A 313 -13.17 2.24 -19.13
CA SER A 313 -14.60 2.52 -19.34
C SER A 313 -14.83 3.39 -20.59
N ASP A 314 -14.05 4.46 -20.78
CA ASP A 314 -14.14 5.29 -21.99
C ASP A 314 -13.80 4.50 -23.27
N THR A 315 -12.83 3.58 -23.17
CA THR A 315 -12.48 2.68 -24.27
C THR A 315 -13.62 1.71 -24.58
N LEU A 316 -14.27 1.13 -23.55
CA LEU A 316 -15.45 0.27 -23.69
C LEU A 316 -16.63 1.00 -24.36
N ALA A 317 -16.90 2.24 -23.96
CA ALA A 317 -17.95 3.04 -24.59
C ALA A 317 -17.66 3.28 -26.07
N THR A 318 -16.41 3.59 -26.40
CA THR A 318 -15.98 3.81 -27.79
C THR A 318 -16.08 2.51 -28.60
N ALA A 319 -15.63 1.39 -28.05
CA ALA A 319 -15.76 0.07 -28.67
C ALA A 319 -17.23 -0.33 -28.89
N GLY A 320 -18.12 0.00 -27.94
CA GLY A 320 -19.56 -0.16 -28.10
C GLY A 320 -20.08 0.58 -29.33
N ILE A 321 -19.72 1.86 -29.49
CA ILE A 321 -20.12 2.67 -30.66
C ILE A 321 -19.60 2.06 -31.97
N GLU A 322 -18.33 1.63 -32.01
CA GLU A 322 -17.74 0.99 -33.20
C GLU A 322 -18.44 -0.33 -33.57
N ILE A 323 -18.75 -1.17 -32.58
CA ILE A 323 -19.51 -2.41 -32.80
C ILE A 323 -20.92 -2.11 -33.30
N SER A 324 -21.58 -1.07 -32.76
CA SER A 324 -22.90 -0.63 -33.23
C SER A 324 -22.87 -0.24 -34.71
N ALA A 325 -21.88 0.56 -35.10
CA ALA A 325 -21.69 0.97 -36.49
C ALA A 325 -21.40 -0.23 -37.40
N GLY A 326 -20.57 -1.18 -36.93
CA GLY A 326 -20.29 -2.43 -37.63
C GLY A 326 -21.53 -3.31 -37.82
N ALA A 327 -22.38 -3.40 -36.78
CA ALA A 327 -23.66 -4.09 -36.85
C ALA A 327 -24.56 -3.43 -37.91
N GLN A 328 -24.79 -2.12 -37.85
CA GLN A 328 -25.60 -1.40 -38.84
C GLN A 328 -25.11 -1.61 -40.27
N GLN A 329 -23.80 -1.55 -40.49
CA GLN A 329 -23.20 -1.83 -41.80
C GLN A 329 -23.45 -3.28 -42.25
N MET A 330 -23.35 -4.26 -41.35
CA MET A 330 -23.63 -5.65 -41.64
C MET A 330 -25.11 -5.89 -41.95
N SER A 331 -26.03 -5.27 -41.20
CA SER A 331 -27.48 -5.29 -41.48
C SER A 331 -27.79 -4.74 -42.87
N HIS A 332 -27.15 -3.62 -43.24
CA HIS A 332 -27.32 -3.02 -44.55
C HIS A 332 -26.79 -3.93 -45.66
N GLY A 333 -25.58 -4.45 -45.50
CA GLY A 333 -24.97 -5.39 -46.45
C GLY A 333 -25.77 -6.69 -46.59
N ALA A 334 -26.35 -7.21 -45.50
CA ALA A 334 -27.27 -8.35 -45.56
C ALA A 334 -28.55 -8.01 -46.35
N SER A 335 -29.11 -6.82 -46.18
CA SER A 335 -30.29 -6.38 -46.93
C SER A 335 -30.00 -6.23 -48.42
N GLU A 336 -28.85 -5.65 -48.79
CA GLU A 336 -28.40 -5.58 -50.19
C GLU A 336 -28.18 -6.97 -50.78
N GLN A 337 -27.53 -7.87 -50.04
CA GLN A 337 -27.33 -9.26 -50.47
C GLN A 337 -28.64 -10.00 -50.69
N ALA A 338 -29.65 -9.78 -49.85
CA ALA A 338 -30.97 -10.38 -50.01
C ALA A 338 -31.61 -9.94 -51.33
N SER A 339 -31.60 -8.63 -51.61
CA SER A 339 -32.11 -8.06 -52.86
C SER A 339 -31.39 -8.63 -54.09
N SER A 340 -30.06 -8.67 -54.07
CA SER A 340 -29.28 -9.27 -55.17
C SER A 340 -29.56 -10.76 -55.34
N ALA A 341 -29.74 -11.50 -54.24
CA ALA A 341 -30.07 -12.92 -54.31
C ALA A 341 -31.47 -13.16 -54.92
N GLU A 342 -32.45 -12.32 -54.60
CA GLU A 342 -33.79 -12.36 -55.22
C GLU A 342 -33.73 -12.08 -56.74
N GLU A 343 -32.98 -11.06 -57.15
CA GLU A 343 -32.81 -10.69 -58.56
C GLU A 343 -32.12 -11.80 -59.37
N ILE A 344 -31.04 -12.38 -58.82
CA ILE A 344 -30.34 -13.50 -59.46
C ILE A 344 -31.26 -14.73 -59.49
N SER A 345 -32.02 -15.01 -58.43
CA SER A 345 -32.98 -16.12 -58.41
C SER A 345 -34.02 -15.99 -59.54
N SER A 346 -34.60 -14.80 -59.72
CA SER A 346 -35.54 -14.54 -60.82
C SER A 346 -34.88 -14.73 -62.19
N SER A 347 -33.65 -14.23 -62.35
CA SER A 347 -32.88 -14.38 -63.59
C SER A 347 -32.56 -15.86 -63.88
N MET A 348 -32.33 -16.66 -62.84
CA MET A 348 -32.08 -18.09 -62.97
C MET A 348 -33.35 -18.87 -63.34
N GLU A 349 -34.51 -18.50 -62.80
CA GLU A 349 -35.79 -19.09 -63.21
C GLU A 349 -36.06 -18.84 -64.70
N GLU A 350 -35.84 -17.61 -65.17
CA GLU A 350 -35.96 -17.27 -66.59
C GLU A 350 -34.92 -18.03 -67.44
N MET A 351 -33.69 -18.17 -66.95
CA MET A 351 -32.64 -18.91 -67.65
C MET A 351 -33.00 -20.40 -67.81
N VAL A 352 -33.53 -21.03 -66.76
CA VAL A 352 -33.99 -22.44 -66.82
C VAL A 352 -35.11 -22.58 -67.85
N ALA A 353 -36.07 -21.65 -67.89
CA ALA A 353 -37.13 -21.66 -68.89
C ALA A 353 -36.57 -21.55 -70.32
N ASN A 354 -35.62 -20.65 -70.56
CA ASN A 354 -34.95 -20.48 -71.85
C ASN A 354 -34.14 -21.72 -72.26
N ILE A 355 -33.43 -22.37 -71.33
CA ILE A 355 -32.69 -23.61 -71.59
C ILE A 355 -33.65 -24.75 -71.96
N GLN A 356 -34.77 -24.87 -71.27
CA GLN A 356 -35.79 -25.87 -71.59
C GLN A 356 -36.38 -25.63 -72.99
N GLN A 357 -36.73 -24.37 -73.31
CA GLN A 357 -37.23 -24.01 -74.63
C GLN A 357 -36.20 -24.28 -75.74
N ASN A 358 -34.92 -23.99 -75.51
CA ASN A 358 -33.84 -24.33 -76.45
C ASN A 358 -33.70 -25.84 -76.66
N THR A 359 -33.86 -26.62 -75.59
CA THR A 359 -33.84 -28.09 -75.66
C THR A 359 -34.99 -28.60 -76.53
N ASP A 360 -36.21 -28.11 -76.30
CA ASP A 360 -37.40 -28.50 -77.07
C ASP A 360 -37.28 -28.10 -78.55
N ASN A 361 -36.82 -26.87 -78.82
CA ASN A 361 -36.58 -26.37 -80.17
C ASN A 361 -35.51 -27.19 -80.91
N ALA A 362 -34.44 -27.57 -80.22
CA ALA A 362 -33.40 -28.41 -80.78
C ALA A 362 -33.97 -29.80 -81.13
N GLN A 363 -34.65 -30.48 -80.20
CA GLN A 363 -35.27 -31.78 -80.47
C GLN A 363 -36.28 -31.72 -81.65
N GLN A 364 -37.08 -30.66 -81.72
CA GLN A 364 -38.00 -30.47 -82.84
C GLN A 364 -37.26 -30.25 -84.17
N THR A 365 -36.19 -29.46 -84.17
CA THR A 365 -35.38 -29.18 -85.35
C THR A 365 -34.65 -30.42 -85.85
N GLU A 366 -34.14 -31.26 -84.94
CA GLU A 366 -33.54 -32.55 -85.27
C GLU A 366 -34.54 -33.44 -86.01
N LYS A 367 -35.77 -33.55 -85.47
CA LYS A 367 -36.84 -34.33 -86.09
C LYS A 367 -37.21 -33.80 -87.48
N ILE A 368 -37.24 -32.48 -87.66
CA ILE A 368 -37.49 -31.86 -88.97
C ILE A 368 -36.37 -32.21 -89.95
N ALA A 369 -35.11 -32.12 -89.53
CA ALA A 369 -33.96 -32.45 -90.37
C ALA A 369 -33.97 -33.92 -90.81
N LEU A 370 -34.28 -34.85 -89.90
CA LEU A 370 -34.41 -36.28 -90.21
C LEU A 370 -35.57 -36.55 -91.19
N ASN A 371 -36.72 -35.91 -90.97
CA ASN A 371 -37.86 -36.02 -91.91
C ASN A 371 -37.52 -35.44 -93.29
N ALA A 372 -36.73 -34.37 -93.36
CA ALA A 372 -36.26 -33.79 -94.61
C ALA A 372 -35.33 -34.76 -95.36
N VAL A 373 -34.43 -35.47 -94.65
CA VAL A 373 -33.61 -36.54 -95.24
C VAL A 373 -34.48 -37.62 -95.86
N GLU A 374 -35.51 -38.10 -95.17
CA GLU A 374 -36.45 -39.08 -95.73
C GLU A 374 -37.22 -38.54 -96.94
N GLY A 375 -37.68 -37.29 -96.88
CA GLY A 375 -38.35 -36.59 -97.98
C GLY A 375 -37.47 -36.50 -99.23
N ILE A 376 -36.21 -36.09 -99.07
CA ILE A 376 -35.23 -35.99 -100.15
C ILE A 376 -34.91 -37.36 -100.74
N ARG A 377 -34.75 -38.40 -99.90
CA ARG A 377 -34.53 -39.78 -100.39
C ARG A 377 -35.69 -40.28 -101.27
N ARG A 378 -36.93 -40.02 -100.85
CA ARG A 378 -38.12 -40.33 -101.67
C ARG A 378 -38.17 -39.50 -102.96
N GLY A 379 -37.81 -38.22 -102.88
CA GLY A 379 -37.69 -37.33 -104.04
C GLY A 379 -36.67 -37.85 -105.06
N ASN A 380 -35.47 -38.21 -104.61
CA ASN A 380 -34.44 -38.83 -105.43
C ASN A 380 -34.92 -40.10 -106.12
N LYS A 381 -35.64 -40.98 -105.41
CA LYS A 381 -36.22 -42.18 -106.01
C LYS A 381 -37.22 -41.85 -107.14
N SER A 382 -38.02 -40.81 -106.96
CA SER A 382 -38.97 -40.34 -107.99
C SER A 382 -38.24 -39.78 -109.22
N VAL A 383 -37.14 -39.07 -109.01
CA VAL A 383 -36.27 -38.57 -110.09
C VAL A 383 -35.61 -39.73 -110.84
N GLU A 384 -35.13 -40.76 -110.16
CA GLU A 384 -34.59 -41.99 -110.79
C GLU A 384 -35.62 -42.64 -111.72
N ILE A 385 -36.86 -42.80 -111.26
CA ILE A 385 -37.97 -43.37 -112.05
C ILE A 385 -38.28 -42.47 -113.26
N ALA A 386 -38.25 -41.14 -113.08
CA ALA A 386 -38.45 -40.19 -114.18
C ALA A 386 -37.33 -40.28 -115.24
N VAL A 387 -36.07 -40.39 -114.82
CA VAL A 387 -34.91 -40.60 -115.71
C VAL A 387 -35.08 -41.89 -116.51
N GLU A 388 -35.46 -43.00 -115.87
CA GLU A 388 -35.71 -44.28 -116.54
C GLU A 388 -36.84 -44.17 -117.57
N SER A 389 -37.94 -43.52 -117.21
CA SER A 389 -39.08 -43.27 -118.10
C SER A 389 -38.67 -42.43 -119.31
N MET A 390 -37.88 -41.37 -119.11
CA MET A 390 -37.38 -40.51 -120.19
C MET A 390 -36.41 -41.24 -121.13
N LYS A 391 -35.56 -42.14 -120.60
CA LYS A 391 -34.72 -43.03 -121.41
C LYS A 391 -35.58 -43.97 -122.27
N ASN A 392 -36.63 -44.54 -121.70
CA ASN A 392 -37.58 -45.38 -122.43
C ASN A 392 -38.29 -44.60 -123.54
N ILE A 393 -38.73 -43.36 -123.27
CA ILE A 393 -39.31 -42.48 -124.29
C ILE A 393 -38.31 -42.22 -125.41
N ALA A 394 -37.08 -41.80 -125.09
CA ALA A 394 -36.04 -41.56 -126.10
C ALA A 394 -35.79 -42.81 -126.97
N ALA A 395 -35.75 -44.00 -126.37
CA ALA A 395 -35.59 -45.26 -127.09
C ALA A 395 -36.77 -45.56 -128.03
N LYS A 396 -38.02 -45.29 -127.61
CA LYS A 396 -39.21 -45.46 -128.48
C LYS A 396 -39.26 -44.43 -129.60
N ILE A 397 -38.88 -43.19 -129.33
CA ILE A 397 -38.82 -42.13 -130.34
C ILE A 397 -37.76 -42.43 -131.40
N LYS A 398 -36.61 -42.99 -131.01
CA LYS A 398 -35.61 -43.48 -131.97
C LYS A 398 -36.19 -44.51 -132.94
N ILE A 399 -37.00 -45.46 -132.44
CA ILE A 399 -37.70 -46.43 -133.29
C ILE A 399 -38.68 -45.71 -134.24
N ILE A 400 -39.41 -44.70 -133.76
CA ILE A 400 -40.33 -43.90 -134.61
C ILE A 400 -39.55 -43.13 -135.67
N ASN A 401 -38.38 -42.58 -135.35
CA ASN A 401 -37.48 -41.91 -136.29
C ASN A 401 -37.04 -42.89 -137.40
N ASP A 402 -36.63 -44.10 -137.02
CA ASP A 402 -36.26 -45.18 -137.95
C ASP A 402 -37.44 -45.57 -138.86
N ILE A 403 -38.66 -45.68 -138.30
CA ILE A 403 -39.90 -45.96 -139.07
C ILE A 403 -40.19 -44.83 -140.04
N ALA A 404 -40.10 -43.57 -139.60
CA ALA A 404 -40.32 -42.40 -140.45
C ALA A 404 -39.31 -42.36 -141.61
N PHE A 405 -38.04 -42.68 -141.34
CA PHE A 405 -37.00 -42.79 -142.37
C PHE A 405 -37.29 -43.92 -143.37
N GLN A 406 -37.66 -45.11 -142.90
CA GLN A 406 -38.05 -46.22 -143.78
C GLN A 406 -39.30 -45.89 -144.60
N THR A 407 -40.30 -45.24 -144.00
CA THR A 407 -41.55 -44.83 -144.67
C THR A 407 -41.25 -43.79 -145.75
N ASN A 408 -40.33 -42.86 -145.51
CA ASN A 408 -39.87 -41.88 -146.49
C ASN A 408 -39.20 -42.57 -147.70
N LEU A 409 -38.38 -43.59 -147.48
CA LEU A 409 -37.76 -44.39 -148.54
C LEU A 409 -38.78 -45.22 -149.33
N LEU A 410 -39.74 -45.87 -148.64
CA LEU A 410 -40.84 -46.60 -149.26
C LEU A 410 -41.70 -45.69 -150.14
N ALA A 411 -42.03 -44.50 -149.63
CA ALA A 411 -42.80 -43.49 -150.35
C ALA A 411 -42.04 -42.95 -151.57
N LEU A 412 -40.72 -42.76 -151.46
CA LEU A 412 -39.87 -42.39 -152.59
C LEU A 412 -39.87 -43.47 -153.68
N ASN A 413 -39.71 -44.74 -153.29
CA ASN A 413 -39.77 -45.87 -154.21
C ASN A 413 -41.15 -45.99 -154.88
N ALA A 414 -42.24 -45.80 -154.12
CA ALA A 414 -43.60 -45.80 -154.65
C ALA A 414 -43.86 -44.63 -155.61
N ALA A 415 -43.32 -43.44 -155.34
CA ALA A 415 -43.42 -42.29 -156.24
C ALA A 415 -42.66 -42.52 -157.55
N VAL A 416 -41.50 -43.17 -157.50
CA VAL A 416 -40.72 -43.56 -158.68
C VAL A 416 -41.48 -44.58 -159.52
N GLU A 417 -42.04 -45.62 -158.91
CA GLU A 417 -42.78 -46.66 -159.64
C GLU A 417 -44.12 -46.14 -160.21
N ALA A 418 -44.77 -45.21 -159.50
CA ALA A 418 -45.94 -44.49 -160.00
C ALA A 418 -45.61 -43.59 -161.21
N ALA A 419 -44.45 -42.93 -161.22
CA ALA A 419 -43.96 -42.19 -162.39
C ALA A 419 -43.63 -43.13 -163.58
N ARG A 420 -43.17 -44.36 -163.29
CA ARG A 420 -42.86 -45.40 -164.27
C ARG A 420 -44.11 -45.99 -164.94
N ALA A 421 -45.24 -46.02 -164.23
CA ALA A 421 -46.54 -46.52 -164.71
C ALA A 421 -47.33 -45.52 -165.59
N GLY A 422 -46.80 -44.33 -165.88
CA GLY A 422 -47.40 -43.35 -166.81
C GLY A 422 -48.79 -42.83 -166.39
N GLU A 423 -49.74 -42.74 -167.33
CA GLU A 423 -51.11 -42.23 -167.09
C GLU A 423 -51.85 -42.98 -165.98
N HIS A 424 -51.61 -44.30 -165.82
CA HIS A 424 -52.28 -45.13 -164.82
C HIS A 424 -51.74 -44.94 -163.39
N GLY A 425 -50.56 -44.34 -163.22
CA GLY A 425 -49.90 -44.13 -161.93
C GLY A 425 -50.17 -42.76 -161.27
N LYS A 426 -50.84 -41.83 -161.97
CA LYS A 426 -51.02 -40.44 -161.52
C LYS A 426 -51.66 -40.31 -160.12
N GLY A 427 -52.71 -41.10 -159.83
CA GLY A 427 -53.33 -41.10 -158.50
C GLY A 427 -52.41 -41.65 -157.40
N PHE A 428 -51.61 -42.66 -157.73
CA PHE A 428 -50.69 -43.31 -156.79
C PHE A 428 -49.46 -42.42 -156.49
N ALA A 429 -48.98 -41.65 -157.47
CA ALA A 429 -47.89 -40.70 -157.30
C ALA A 429 -48.24 -39.59 -156.30
N VAL A 430 -49.47 -39.07 -156.34
CA VAL A 430 -49.95 -38.05 -155.38
C VAL A 430 -49.96 -38.61 -153.96
N VAL A 431 -50.48 -39.83 -153.77
CA VAL A 431 -50.49 -40.50 -152.46
C VAL A 431 -49.06 -40.75 -151.96
N ALA A 432 -48.15 -41.18 -152.83
CA ALA A 432 -46.75 -41.41 -152.47
C ALA A 432 -46.02 -40.11 -152.05
N VAL A 433 -46.28 -38.99 -152.73
CA VAL A 433 -45.75 -37.66 -152.32
C VAL A 433 -46.31 -37.24 -150.97
N GLU A 434 -47.61 -37.44 -150.72
CA GLU A 434 -48.24 -37.08 -149.44
C GLU A 434 -47.71 -37.96 -148.28
N VAL A 435 -47.53 -39.26 -148.50
CA VAL A 435 -46.92 -40.18 -147.52
C VAL A 435 -45.46 -39.80 -147.26
N ARG A 436 -44.71 -39.38 -148.28
CA ARG A 436 -43.34 -38.89 -148.13
C ARG A 436 -43.29 -37.65 -147.25
N LYS A 437 -44.17 -36.68 -147.51
CA LYS A 437 -44.27 -35.44 -146.72
C LYS A 437 -44.67 -35.71 -145.27
N LEU A 438 -45.58 -36.66 -145.04
CA LEU A 438 -45.97 -37.09 -143.69
C LEU A 438 -44.82 -37.79 -142.96
N ALA A 439 -44.05 -38.61 -143.65
CA ALA A 439 -42.86 -39.28 -143.11
C ALA A 439 -41.75 -38.27 -142.77
N GLU A 440 -41.53 -37.26 -143.61
CA GLU A 440 -40.60 -36.16 -143.34
C GLU A 440 -41.03 -35.33 -142.13
N HIS A 441 -42.32 -34.97 -142.03
CA HIS A 441 -42.88 -34.32 -140.84
C HIS A 441 -42.73 -35.18 -139.57
N SER A 442 -42.98 -36.49 -139.66
CA SER A 442 -42.85 -37.42 -138.53
C SER A 442 -41.40 -37.55 -138.07
N LYS A 443 -40.44 -37.52 -139.00
CA LYS A 443 -39.01 -37.53 -138.70
C LYS A 443 -38.60 -36.27 -137.94
N ILE A 444 -38.99 -35.08 -138.43
CA ILE A 444 -38.68 -33.80 -137.76
C ILE A 444 -39.23 -33.80 -136.33
N ALA A 445 -40.49 -34.21 -136.15
CA ALA A 445 -41.09 -34.32 -134.82
C ALA A 445 -40.35 -35.34 -133.93
N ALA A 446 -39.92 -36.47 -134.47
CA ALA A 446 -39.14 -37.46 -133.73
C ALA A 446 -37.75 -36.93 -133.32
N ASP A 447 -37.03 -36.22 -134.20
CA ASP A 447 -35.75 -35.57 -133.91
C ASP A 447 -35.91 -34.53 -132.77
N GLU A 448 -36.99 -33.74 -132.80
CA GLU A 448 -37.31 -32.76 -131.75
C GLU A 448 -37.59 -33.43 -130.40
N ILE A 449 -38.41 -34.48 -130.38
CA ILE A 449 -38.73 -35.22 -129.14
C ILE A 449 -37.49 -35.96 -128.63
N GLU A 450 -36.64 -36.51 -129.49
CA GLU A 450 -35.39 -37.15 -129.10
C GLU A 450 -34.45 -36.15 -128.40
N LYS A 451 -34.29 -34.95 -128.97
CA LYS A 451 -33.51 -33.87 -128.37
C LYS A 451 -34.09 -33.40 -127.05
N LEU A 452 -35.41 -33.22 -126.95
CA LEU A 452 -36.11 -32.85 -125.72
C LEU A 452 -35.96 -33.93 -124.65
N SER A 453 -36.08 -35.21 -125.02
CA SER A 453 -35.96 -36.35 -124.10
C SER A 453 -34.52 -36.48 -123.59
N SER A 454 -33.53 -36.33 -124.47
CA SER A 454 -32.10 -36.33 -124.10
C SER A 454 -31.77 -35.19 -123.13
N ASN A 455 -32.26 -33.98 -123.40
CA ASN A 455 -32.10 -32.85 -122.49
C ASN A 455 -32.85 -33.06 -121.17
N GLY A 456 -34.05 -33.64 -121.19
CA GLY A 456 -34.82 -33.95 -119.99
C GLY A 456 -34.14 -35.01 -119.11
N VAL A 457 -33.50 -36.02 -119.71
CA VAL A 457 -32.65 -36.97 -118.98
C VAL A 457 -31.48 -36.25 -118.30
N LYS A 458 -30.76 -35.37 -119.02
CA LYS A 458 -29.64 -34.60 -118.45
C LYS A 458 -30.07 -33.73 -117.25
N ILE A 459 -31.17 -32.99 -117.40
CA ILE A 459 -31.70 -32.14 -116.33
C ILE A 459 -32.13 -32.97 -115.12
N SER A 460 -32.80 -34.10 -115.35
CA SER A 460 -33.28 -34.96 -114.26
C SER A 460 -32.14 -35.64 -113.51
N VAL A 461 -31.10 -36.10 -114.21
CA VAL A 461 -29.88 -36.63 -113.56
C VAL A 461 -29.22 -35.55 -112.71
N SER A 462 -29.05 -34.35 -113.24
CA SER A 462 -28.47 -33.22 -112.49
C SER A 462 -29.31 -32.86 -111.25
N ALA A 463 -30.64 -32.85 -111.35
CA ALA A 463 -31.53 -32.62 -110.21
C ALA A 463 -31.39 -33.71 -109.13
N GLY A 464 -31.24 -34.97 -109.53
CA GLY A 464 -30.99 -36.09 -108.61
C GLY A 464 -29.63 -35.98 -107.91
N GLU A 465 -28.59 -35.59 -108.64
CA GLU A 465 -27.26 -35.33 -108.06
C GLU A 465 -27.31 -34.18 -107.04
N GLN A 466 -27.98 -33.07 -107.36
CA GLN A 466 -28.15 -31.95 -106.44
C GLN A 466 -28.90 -32.36 -105.17
N LEU A 467 -30.00 -33.10 -105.29
CA LEU A 467 -30.76 -33.62 -104.14
C LEU A 467 -29.93 -34.61 -103.31
N ALA A 468 -29.11 -35.45 -103.94
CA ALA A 468 -28.21 -36.37 -103.24
C ALA A 468 -27.14 -35.64 -102.41
N MET A 469 -26.66 -34.47 -102.87
CA MET A 469 -25.72 -33.64 -102.11
C MET A 469 -26.35 -32.96 -100.89
N VAL A 470 -27.68 -32.77 -100.85
CA VAL A 470 -28.37 -32.14 -99.70
C VAL A 470 -28.50 -33.11 -98.51
N VAL A 471 -28.61 -34.41 -98.77
CA VAL A 471 -28.73 -35.44 -97.72
C VAL A 471 -27.60 -35.37 -96.67
N PRO A 472 -26.30 -35.40 -97.03
CA PRO A 472 -25.23 -35.33 -96.04
C PRO A 472 -25.22 -34.01 -95.25
N GLU A 473 -25.63 -32.89 -95.85
CA GLU A 473 -25.75 -31.61 -95.15
C GLU A 473 -26.89 -31.63 -94.12
N MET A 474 -28.04 -32.21 -94.46
CA MET A 474 -29.15 -32.35 -93.50
C MET A 474 -28.83 -33.33 -92.36
N GLU A 475 -28.11 -34.41 -92.64
CA GLU A 475 -27.60 -35.31 -91.59
C GLU A 475 -26.57 -34.60 -90.69
N LYS A 476 -25.75 -33.71 -91.25
CA LYS A 476 -24.84 -32.86 -90.47
C LYS A 476 -25.62 -31.85 -89.61
N THR A 477 -26.67 -31.23 -90.14
CA THR A 477 -27.57 -30.37 -89.36
C THR A 477 -28.18 -31.12 -88.19
N ALA A 478 -28.70 -32.34 -88.41
CA ALA A 478 -29.26 -33.16 -87.33
C ALA A 478 -28.23 -33.43 -86.21
N ARG A 479 -26.98 -33.78 -86.57
CA ARG A 479 -25.91 -34.00 -85.57
C ARG A 479 -25.57 -32.74 -84.77
N LEU A 480 -25.44 -31.58 -85.42
CA LEU A 480 -25.18 -30.31 -84.72
C LEU A 480 -26.31 -29.96 -83.75
N VAL A 481 -27.55 -30.27 -84.11
CA VAL A 481 -28.71 -30.03 -83.25
C VAL A 481 -28.75 -31.00 -82.06
N GLN A 482 -28.28 -32.25 -82.23
CA GLN A 482 -28.05 -33.17 -81.10
C GLN A 482 -27.00 -32.63 -80.13
N GLU A 483 -25.91 -32.04 -80.64
CA GLU A 483 -24.89 -31.39 -79.80
C GLU A 483 -25.48 -30.20 -79.01
N ILE A 484 -26.35 -29.39 -79.62
CA ILE A 484 -27.08 -28.31 -78.93
C ILE A 484 -27.98 -28.88 -77.83
N THR A 485 -28.67 -29.99 -78.09
CA THR A 485 -29.53 -30.66 -77.09
C THR A 485 -28.71 -31.14 -75.90
N ALA A 486 -27.57 -31.80 -76.15
CA ALA A 486 -26.67 -32.26 -75.10
C ALA A 486 -26.11 -31.10 -74.26
N ALA A 487 -25.65 -30.03 -74.91
CA ALA A 487 -25.18 -28.82 -74.24
C ALA A 487 -26.28 -28.14 -73.42
N SER A 488 -27.53 -28.14 -73.91
CA SER A 488 -28.67 -27.56 -73.18
C SER A 488 -29.01 -28.36 -71.92
N ILE A 489 -28.94 -29.69 -71.96
CA ILE A 489 -29.13 -30.54 -70.77
C ILE A 489 -28.03 -30.26 -69.73
N GLU A 490 -26.79 -30.10 -70.15
CA GLU A 490 -25.68 -29.76 -69.27
C GLU A 490 -25.85 -28.36 -68.65
N MET A 491 -26.22 -27.36 -69.45
CA MET A 491 -26.54 -26.01 -68.97
C MET A 491 -27.68 -26.04 -67.94
N ASN A 492 -28.71 -26.87 -68.15
CA ASN A 492 -29.80 -27.02 -67.19
C ASN A 492 -29.29 -27.54 -65.83
N SER A 493 -28.40 -28.55 -65.86
CA SER A 493 -27.76 -29.04 -64.63
C SER A 493 -26.91 -27.95 -63.95
N GLY A 494 -26.17 -27.15 -64.72
CA GLY A 494 -25.41 -26.01 -64.19
C GLY A 494 -26.31 -24.96 -63.56
N ALA A 495 -27.45 -24.66 -64.20
CA ALA A 495 -28.43 -23.70 -63.69
C ALA A 495 -29.04 -24.15 -62.35
N VAL A 496 -29.38 -25.43 -62.21
CA VAL A 496 -29.86 -26.01 -60.94
C VAL A 496 -28.82 -25.90 -59.82
N GLN A 497 -27.53 -26.10 -60.14
CA GLN A 497 -26.44 -25.94 -59.17
C GLN A 497 -26.28 -24.49 -58.72
N VAL A 498 -26.33 -23.53 -59.66
CA VAL A 498 -26.30 -22.10 -59.34
C VAL A 498 -27.48 -21.72 -58.45
N ASN A 499 -28.69 -22.22 -58.74
CA ASN A 499 -29.86 -21.99 -57.91
C ASN A 499 -29.67 -22.51 -56.47
N THR A 500 -29.04 -23.68 -56.31
CA THR A 500 -28.71 -24.23 -54.99
C THR A 500 -27.72 -23.34 -54.24
N ALA A 501 -26.71 -22.79 -54.94
CA ALA A 501 -25.77 -21.84 -54.34
C ALA A 501 -26.44 -20.52 -53.91
N ILE A 502 -27.43 -20.03 -54.66
CA ILE A 502 -28.23 -18.85 -54.28
C ILE A 502 -29.02 -19.12 -53.00
N GLN A 503 -29.61 -20.31 -52.85
CA GLN A 503 -30.30 -20.69 -51.61
C GLN A 503 -29.35 -20.73 -50.40
N GLN A 504 -28.11 -21.20 -50.59
CA GLN A 504 -27.09 -21.15 -49.54
C GLN A 504 -26.67 -19.71 -49.21
N LEU A 505 -26.53 -18.85 -50.21
CA LEU A 505 -26.30 -17.42 -50.05
C LEU A 505 -27.40 -16.78 -49.19
N ASN A 506 -28.67 -17.08 -49.48
CA ASN A 506 -29.80 -16.59 -48.68
C ASN A 506 -29.71 -17.02 -47.20
N GLN A 507 -29.28 -18.26 -46.92
CA GLN A 507 -29.04 -18.69 -45.53
C GLN A 507 -27.92 -17.90 -44.85
N VAL A 508 -26.84 -17.58 -45.57
CA VAL A 508 -25.75 -16.73 -45.03
C VAL A 508 -26.26 -15.32 -44.79
N THR A 509 -27.06 -14.76 -45.70
CA THR A 509 -27.68 -13.45 -45.56
C THR A 509 -28.57 -13.37 -44.31
N GLN A 510 -29.41 -14.37 -44.05
CA GLN A 510 -30.22 -14.44 -42.83
C GLN A 510 -29.36 -14.54 -41.56
N ARG A 511 -28.26 -15.32 -41.59
CA ARG A 511 -27.32 -15.38 -40.46
C ARG A 511 -26.62 -14.05 -40.22
N ASN A 512 -26.25 -13.33 -41.28
CA ASN A 512 -25.64 -12.00 -41.14
C ASN A 512 -26.61 -10.99 -40.52
N ALA A 513 -27.89 -11.03 -40.92
CA ALA A 513 -28.93 -10.19 -40.32
C ALA A 513 -29.11 -10.51 -38.81
N ALA A 514 -29.23 -11.79 -38.45
CA ALA A 514 -29.34 -12.20 -37.05
C ALA A 514 -28.09 -11.83 -36.22
N ALA A 515 -26.89 -12.07 -36.77
CA ALA A 515 -25.64 -11.69 -36.12
C ALA A 515 -25.53 -10.17 -35.93
N SER A 516 -26.11 -9.38 -36.85
CA SER A 516 -26.14 -7.93 -36.73
C SER A 516 -27.03 -7.48 -35.56
N GLU A 517 -28.20 -8.08 -35.38
CA GLU A 517 -29.06 -7.78 -34.23
C GLU A 517 -28.39 -8.15 -32.90
N GLU A 518 -27.70 -9.30 -32.85
CA GLU A 518 -26.96 -9.74 -31.67
C GLU A 518 -25.77 -8.81 -31.36
N MET A 519 -25.05 -8.35 -32.39
CA MET A 519 -23.98 -7.36 -32.24
C MET A 519 -24.51 -6.01 -31.76
N ALA A 520 -25.66 -5.55 -32.26
CA ALA A 520 -26.29 -4.32 -31.80
C ALA A 520 -26.67 -4.41 -30.31
N THR A 521 -27.25 -5.54 -29.90
CA THR A 521 -27.61 -5.80 -28.49
C THR A 521 -26.35 -5.85 -27.61
N SER A 522 -25.29 -6.54 -28.06
CA SER A 522 -24.00 -6.59 -27.36
C SER A 522 -23.36 -5.21 -27.22
N SER A 523 -23.51 -4.35 -28.23
CA SER A 523 -23.03 -2.97 -28.21
C SER A 523 -23.76 -2.12 -27.16
N GLU A 524 -25.09 -2.24 -27.07
CA GLU A 524 -25.88 -1.57 -26.03
C GLU A 524 -25.48 -2.05 -24.63
N GLU A 525 -25.23 -3.35 -24.46
CA GLU A 525 -24.76 -3.90 -23.19
C GLU A 525 -23.36 -3.37 -22.82
N LEU A 526 -22.41 -3.32 -23.76
CA LEU A 526 -21.07 -2.75 -23.53
C LEU A 526 -21.15 -1.27 -23.14
N SER A 527 -22.04 -0.50 -23.77
CA SER A 527 -22.28 0.90 -23.40
C SER A 527 -22.85 1.00 -21.98
N GLY A 528 -23.83 0.17 -21.63
CA GLY A 528 -24.41 0.13 -20.28
C GLY A 528 -23.41 -0.31 -19.20
N GLN A 529 -22.54 -1.28 -19.50
CA GLN A 529 -21.46 -1.69 -18.60
C GLN A 529 -20.42 -0.58 -18.41
N SER A 530 -20.09 0.16 -19.47
CA SER A 530 -19.22 1.35 -19.37
C SER A 530 -19.81 2.42 -18.46
N ASP A 531 -21.10 2.72 -18.61
CA ASP A 531 -21.79 3.71 -17.77
C ASP A 531 -21.84 3.27 -16.30
N THR A 532 -22.10 1.97 -16.06
CA THR A 532 -22.07 1.39 -14.70
C THR A 532 -20.68 1.53 -14.07
N LEU A 533 -19.61 1.22 -14.82
CA LEU A 533 -18.24 1.39 -14.33
C LEU A 533 -17.93 2.86 -14.04
N LYS A 534 -18.36 3.79 -14.91
CA LYS A 534 -18.22 5.23 -14.69
C LYS A 534 -18.92 5.70 -13.43
N GLU A 535 -20.12 5.16 -13.14
CA GLU A 535 -20.87 5.48 -11.93
C GLU A 535 -20.16 4.98 -10.66
N ILE A 536 -19.66 3.73 -10.67
CA ILE A 536 -18.93 3.15 -9.54
C ILE A 536 -17.66 3.97 -9.22
N VAL A 537 -16.91 4.38 -10.25
CA VAL A 537 -15.69 5.15 -10.05
C VAL A 537 -15.95 6.64 -9.79
N ALA A 538 -17.16 7.15 -10.06
CA ALA A 538 -17.54 8.54 -9.80
C ALA A 538 -17.56 8.89 -8.30
N PHE A 539 -17.63 7.88 -7.42
CA PHE A 539 -17.42 8.07 -5.99
C PHE A 539 -16.03 8.69 -5.68
N PHE A 540 -15.01 8.33 -6.47
CA PHE A 540 -13.64 8.75 -6.24
C PHE A 540 -13.26 10.03 -6.98
N LYS A 541 -12.83 11.04 -6.23
CA LYS A 541 -12.30 12.29 -6.77
C LYS A 541 -10.81 12.16 -7.02
N THR A 542 -10.40 12.17 -8.28
CA THR A 542 -9.00 11.99 -8.69
C THR A 542 -8.32 13.26 -9.22
N GLY A 543 -8.97 14.43 -9.09
CA GLY A 543 -8.41 15.72 -9.51
C GLY A 543 -8.37 15.95 -11.03
N ASN A 544 -8.48 14.88 -11.82
CA ASN A 544 -8.51 14.90 -13.29
C ASN A 544 -9.85 15.33 -13.91
N GLU A 545 -10.85 15.72 -13.10
CA GLU A 545 -12.15 16.17 -13.61
C GLU A 545 -12.06 17.51 -14.37
N ALA A 546 -11.03 18.32 -14.12
CA ALA A 546 -10.85 19.62 -14.76
C ALA A 546 -10.17 19.58 -16.14
N GLU A 547 -9.41 18.54 -16.48
CA GLU A 547 -8.69 18.46 -17.76
C GLU A 547 -9.49 17.76 -18.88
N GLY A 548 -10.34 16.79 -18.53
CA GLY A 548 -11.21 16.10 -19.50
C GLY A 548 -12.21 17.04 -20.19
N ARG A 549 -12.82 17.96 -19.41
CA ARG A 549 -13.78 18.96 -19.95
C ARG A 549 -13.15 19.97 -20.92
N LYS A 550 -11.84 20.27 -20.79
CA LYS A 550 -11.16 21.21 -21.70
C LYS A 550 -10.80 20.59 -23.06
N LYS A 551 -10.52 19.27 -23.11
CA LYS A 551 -10.20 18.58 -24.38
C LYS A 551 -11.43 18.29 -25.24
N THR A 552 -12.58 17.98 -24.64
CA THR A 552 -13.83 17.74 -25.40
C THR A 552 -14.34 19.01 -26.11
N ILE A 553 -14.13 20.19 -25.51
CA ILE A 553 -14.54 21.48 -26.12
C ILE A 553 -13.61 21.88 -27.29
N GLN A 554 -12.32 21.52 -27.26
CA GLN A 554 -11.40 21.80 -28.37
C GLN A 554 -11.54 20.84 -29.56
N ASN A 555 -11.89 19.57 -29.33
CA ASN A 555 -12.08 18.61 -30.42
C ASN A 555 -13.41 18.79 -31.17
N ASN A 556 -14.47 19.27 -30.50
CA ASN A 556 -15.74 19.60 -31.17
C ASN A 556 -15.65 20.85 -32.09
N GLN A 557 -14.55 21.61 -32.05
CA GLN A 557 -14.31 22.73 -32.98
C GLN A 557 -13.49 22.35 -34.21
N ARG A 558 -12.93 21.13 -34.28
CA ARG A 558 -12.05 20.72 -35.40
C ARG A 558 -12.66 19.71 -36.39
N ASN A 559 -13.74 19.00 -36.04
CA ASN A 559 -14.30 17.91 -36.87
C ASN A 559 -15.73 18.15 -37.42
N HIS A 560 -16.05 19.37 -37.89
CA HIS A 560 -17.21 19.54 -38.79
C HIS A 560 -16.96 20.56 -39.90
N PRO A 561 -16.44 20.13 -41.06
CA PRO A 561 -16.52 20.93 -42.29
C PRO A 561 -17.92 20.87 -42.97
N GLU A 562 -18.81 19.95 -42.60
CA GLU A 562 -20.01 19.66 -43.43
C GLU A 562 -21.33 20.29 -42.97
N LEU A 563 -21.43 20.82 -41.75
CA LEU A 563 -22.66 21.46 -41.26
C LEU A 563 -22.81 22.95 -41.62
N LYS A 564 -21.89 23.52 -42.41
CA LYS A 564 -21.98 24.90 -42.91
C LYS A 564 -22.56 25.03 -44.33
N MET A 565 -22.76 23.94 -45.07
CA MET A 565 -23.42 23.99 -46.39
C MET A 565 -24.93 23.80 -46.33
N ALA A 566 -25.45 22.96 -45.41
CA ALA A 566 -26.89 22.68 -45.31
C ALA A 566 -27.77 23.85 -44.82
N LYS A 567 -27.18 24.91 -44.22
CA LYS A 567 -27.92 26.10 -43.75
C LYS A 567 -27.94 27.26 -44.77
N LYS A 568 -27.29 27.09 -45.92
CA LYS A 568 -27.23 28.11 -46.98
C LYS A 568 -28.14 27.80 -48.18
N GLU A 569 -28.61 26.57 -48.30
CA GLU A 569 -29.56 26.14 -49.34
C GLU A 569 -31.02 26.24 -48.89
N THR A 570 -31.33 26.05 -47.61
CA THR A 570 -32.69 26.20 -47.07
C THR A 570 -33.18 27.66 -46.96
N LEU A 571 -32.30 28.66 -47.13
CA LEU A 571 -32.67 30.08 -47.18
C LEU A 571 -32.75 30.65 -48.60
N LYS A 572 -32.57 29.82 -49.63
CA LYS A 572 -32.74 30.22 -51.04
C LYS A 572 -34.03 29.70 -51.68
N GLU A 573 -34.68 28.68 -51.12
CA GLU A 573 -35.94 28.16 -51.66
C GLU A 573 -37.20 28.84 -51.10
N GLU A 574 -37.11 29.62 -50.00
CA GLU A 574 -38.25 30.39 -49.47
C GLU A 574 -38.37 31.82 -50.06
N ALA A 575 -37.48 32.22 -50.98
CA ALA A 575 -37.50 33.56 -51.58
C ALA A 575 -38.06 33.64 -53.01
N ASP A 576 -38.35 32.50 -53.67
CA ASP A 576 -38.80 32.45 -55.08
C ASP A 576 -40.29 32.09 -55.24
N TYR A 577 -41.11 32.14 -54.19
CA TYR A 577 -42.56 31.91 -54.25
C TYR A 577 -43.45 33.14 -54.00
N GLU A 578 -42.89 34.36 -54.03
CA GLU A 578 -43.68 35.59 -53.87
C GLU A 578 -43.63 36.59 -55.03
N ASN A 579 -43.05 36.28 -56.20
CA ASN A 579 -43.25 37.10 -57.39
C ASN A 579 -43.08 36.29 -58.69
N PHE A 580 -44.19 36.19 -59.44
CA PHE A 580 -44.40 35.66 -60.80
C PHE A 580 -44.71 34.16 -60.96
#